data_AF-A0A847IT59-F1
#
_entry.id   AF-A0A847IT59-F1
#
_cell.length_a   1.000
_cell.length_b   1.000
_cell.length_c   1.000
_cell.angle_alpha   90.00
_cell.angle_beta   90.00
_cell.angle_gamma   90.00
#
_symmetry.space_group_name_H-M   'P 1'
#
loop_
_entity.id
_entity.type
_entity.pdbx_description
1 polymer ?
#
loop_
_entity_poly.entity_id
_entity_poly.type
_entity_poly.pdbx_seq_one_letter_code
_entity_poly.pdbx_strand_id
1 'polypeptide(L)'
;RSVKSYTHQDNDDPLTFEINCSLVLLPKEPMQPRYFDERVGFFTSNYTDFDMNPQGIKTIRMIARWRLEPKPEDLEKYKSGELVEPAKPIIFYIDPTTPKEWVPYLIQGVNDWQPVFEKAGFKNAIYALEAPSPEEDPSWSLEDARNSAIVYKPSTIANASGPHVSDPRSGEIIESHINWYHNVMSLVHNWYFVQCSPVDPQARSMTFPSELMGQLVRFVSSHEVGHTLGLRHNFGATSYYTTEQLRNPEFLRTNGHTTSIMDYSRFNFVVQPEDNVPRDLLFPRLSHYDFWAIEWGYRRFYQFADADQEIPYLNQWVIEKTKNPYLKFNGGSESGLNDPRAQSEDLGDNQMETCELGIRNLKVIMQNLPEWTKVPNENYKGLSTLYPQITSQFNRYIGHVSKWVAGVYTDAKTVEQDGPIYVNVSKNKQKEAMAFLERHIFTAPLWLLPDYLSELLPSSRLAIMENLQSSAIKGLVNENVLVRMLRAEEQLGPGTYKPEEFFMDMNRSVFGNYGQTDIYRRSLQNIYVNTLCKMIEPEEQPSGSAAPVAMMRRMSASIENNDVKALVAAELESIAKKLKRGRGDDRTRAHYNYLIKTIEEL
;
A
#
# COMPACT_ATOMS: atom_id res chain seq x y z
N ARG A 1 33.16 -14.55 -12.79
CA ARG A 1 31.98 -14.81 -13.65
C ARG A 1 32.04 -16.23 -14.19
N SER A 2 30.91 -16.89 -14.31
CA SER A 2 30.80 -18.25 -14.84
C SER A 2 29.67 -18.30 -15.86
N VAL A 3 29.92 -18.92 -17.02
CA VAL A 3 28.89 -19.14 -18.03
C VAL A 3 28.28 -20.52 -17.78
N LYS A 4 26.97 -20.59 -17.61
CA LYS A 4 26.23 -21.85 -17.43
C LYS A 4 25.11 -21.94 -18.44
N SER A 5 25.03 -23.07 -19.13
CA SER A 5 23.93 -23.40 -20.03
C SER A 5 22.99 -24.38 -19.34
N TYR A 6 21.70 -24.08 -19.37
CA TYR A 6 20.64 -24.91 -18.81
C TYR A 6 19.67 -25.26 -19.94
N THR A 7 19.17 -26.49 -19.95
CA THR A 7 18.11 -26.89 -20.88
C THR A 7 16.77 -26.43 -20.33
N HIS A 8 15.99 -25.71 -21.15
CA HIS A 8 14.64 -25.32 -20.77
C HIS A 8 13.73 -26.55 -20.64
N GLN A 9 12.98 -26.66 -19.53
CA GLN A 9 12.20 -27.87 -19.23
C GLN A 9 11.12 -28.21 -20.27
N ASP A 10 10.59 -27.21 -20.98
CA ASP A 10 9.43 -27.40 -21.85
C ASP A 10 9.75 -27.52 -23.35
N ASN A 11 10.96 -27.19 -23.80
CA ASN A 11 11.25 -27.15 -25.24
C ASN A 11 12.69 -27.52 -25.67
N ASP A 12 13.51 -28.07 -24.78
CA ASP A 12 14.92 -28.50 -25.05
C ASP A 12 15.87 -27.40 -25.59
N ASP A 13 15.44 -26.14 -25.64
CA ASP A 13 16.31 -25.04 -26.04
C ASP A 13 17.34 -24.75 -24.94
N PRO A 14 18.65 -24.68 -25.28
CA PRO A 14 19.68 -24.33 -24.30
C PRO A 14 19.67 -22.83 -24.02
N LEU A 15 19.39 -22.46 -22.77
CA LEU A 15 19.52 -21.09 -22.26
C LEU A 15 20.89 -20.92 -21.63
N THR A 16 21.67 -19.94 -22.09
CA THR A 16 23.00 -19.64 -21.55
C THR A 16 22.96 -18.38 -20.71
N PHE A 17 23.44 -18.48 -19.47
CA PHE A 17 23.50 -17.39 -18.52
C PHE A 17 24.95 -17.11 -18.14
N GLU A 18 25.32 -15.83 -18.06
CA GLU A 18 26.51 -15.38 -17.37
C GLU A 18 26.14 -15.07 -15.92
N ILE A 19 26.79 -15.75 -14.98
CA ILE A 19 26.50 -15.64 -13.55
C ILE A 19 27.70 -14.97 -12.88
N ASN A 20 27.44 -13.89 -12.15
CA ASN A 20 28.37 -13.35 -11.18
C ASN A 20 27.98 -13.82 -9.77
N CYS A 21 28.96 -14.23 -8.98
CA CYS A 21 28.77 -14.62 -7.59
C CYS A 21 29.86 -13.93 -6.76
N SER A 22 29.41 -13.12 -5.80
CA SER A 22 30.28 -12.38 -4.90
C SER A 22 30.25 -13.05 -3.53
N LEU A 23 31.41 -13.47 -3.04
CA LEU A 23 31.60 -13.98 -1.68
C LEU A 23 32.20 -12.85 -0.84
N VAL A 24 31.41 -12.29 0.08
CA VAL A 24 31.84 -11.18 0.94
C VAL A 24 32.29 -11.72 2.29
N LEU A 25 33.52 -11.41 2.68
CA LEU A 25 33.98 -11.67 4.04
C LEU A 25 33.30 -10.68 5.00
N LEU A 26 32.48 -11.19 5.92
CA LEU A 26 31.81 -10.36 6.91
C LEU A 26 32.83 -9.74 7.89
N PRO A 27 32.52 -8.57 8.48
CA PRO A 27 33.36 -7.96 9.50
C PRO A 27 33.65 -8.93 10.65
N LYS A 28 34.91 -8.92 11.11
CA LYS A 28 35.35 -9.73 12.25
C LYS A 28 34.55 -9.37 13.51
N GLU A 29 34.43 -8.06 13.76
CA GLU A 29 33.58 -7.50 14.81
C GLU A 29 32.22 -7.10 14.21
N PRO A 30 31.13 -7.79 14.57
CA PRO A 30 29.79 -7.43 14.11
C PRO A 30 29.42 -6.00 14.52
N MET A 31 28.60 -5.33 13.72
CA MET A 31 28.04 -4.04 14.10
C MET A 31 27.20 -4.24 15.36
N GLN A 32 27.22 -3.27 16.28
CA GLN A 32 26.27 -3.28 17.39
C GLN A 32 24.84 -3.26 16.83
N PRO A 33 24.04 -4.32 17.08
CA PRO A 33 22.70 -4.41 16.53
C PRO A 33 21.79 -3.36 17.15
N ARG A 34 20.65 -3.12 16.49
CA ARG A 34 19.52 -2.42 17.09
C ARG A 34 18.33 -3.37 17.07
N TYR A 35 17.79 -3.68 18.25
CA TYR A 35 16.68 -4.60 18.36
C TYR A 35 15.40 -4.01 17.74
N PHE A 36 14.62 -4.89 17.15
CA PHE A 36 13.37 -4.54 16.48
C PHE A 36 12.33 -4.01 17.46
N ASP A 37 11.67 -2.91 17.10
CA ASP A 37 10.49 -2.36 17.77
C ASP A 37 9.35 -2.27 16.75
N GLU A 38 8.22 -2.92 17.03
CA GLU A 38 7.08 -2.95 16.10
C GLU A 38 6.45 -1.58 15.83
N ARG A 39 6.73 -0.58 16.69
CA ARG A 39 6.26 0.80 16.55
C ARG A 39 7.14 1.62 15.59
N VAL A 40 8.25 1.06 15.10
CA VAL A 40 9.15 1.72 14.14
C VAL A 40 9.43 0.77 12.97
N GLY A 41 8.93 1.13 11.79
CA GLY A 41 8.86 0.28 10.59
C GLY A 41 10.18 -0.05 9.92
N PHE A 42 10.98 -0.96 10.51
CA PHE A 42 12.17 -1.53 9.88
C PHE A 42 11.99 -2.99 9.46
N PHE A 43 12.65 -3.39 8.38
CA PHE A 43 12.91 -4.79 8.04
C PHE A 43 13.84 -5.42 9.08
N THR A 44 13.77 -6.74 9.23
CA THR A 44 14.51 -7.43 10.30
C THR A 44 15.33 -8.61 9.79
N SER A 45 16.53 -8.75 10.35
CA SER A 45 17.28 -10.00 10.38
C SER A 45 17.01 -10.72 11.69
N ASN A 46 16.71 -12.02 11.61
CA ASN A 46 16.28 -12.81 12.77
C ASN A 46 17.13 -14.08 12.90
N TYR A 47 17.43 -14.47 14.14
CA TYR A 47 17.97 -15.80 14.44
C TYR A 47 17.31 -16.36 15.70
N THR A 48 17.36 -17.68 15.85
CA THR A 48 16.84 -18.36 17.05
C THR A 48 18.01 -18.67 17.97
N ASP A 49 17.92 -18.16 19.20
CA ASP A 49 18.86 -18.43 20.27
C ASP A 49 18.28 -19.52 21.19
N PHE A 50 19.08 -20.53 21.49
CA PHE A 50 18.70 -21.68 22.31
C PHE A 50 19.24 -21.61 23.74
N ASP A 51 20.13 -20.64 24.03
CA ASP A 51 20.84 -20.54 25.32
C ASP A 51 20.31 -19.37 26.17
N MET A 52 19.85 -18.28 25.54
CA MET A 52 19.35 -17.07 26.21
C MET A 52 18.04 -17.28 26.99
N ASN A 53 17.29 -18.35 26.70
CA ASN A 53 16.06 -18.68 27.40
C ASN A 53 16.21 -20.04 28.12
N PRO A 54 16.42 -20.07 29.45
CA PRO A 54 16.62 -21.31 30.19
C PRO A 54 15.37 -22.21 30.23
N GLN A 55 14.24 -21.74 29.72
CA GLN A 55 12.97 -22.46 29.68
C GLN A 55 12.37 -22.53 28.25
N GLY A 56 13.17 -22.29 27.20
CA GLY A 56 12.69 -22.39 25.82
C GLY A 56 13.66 -21.85 24.77
N ILE A 57 13.11 -21.39 23.66
CA ILE A 57 13.86 -20.70 22.59
C ILE A 57 13.55 -19.20 22.63
N LYS A 58 14.50 -18.36 22.25
CA LYS A 58 14.30 -16.91 22.09
C LYS A 58 14.61 -16.52 20.64
N THR A 59 13.63 -15.98 19.94
CA THR A 59 13.89 -15.37 18.62
C THR A 59 14.41 -13.95 18.83
N ILE A 60 15.64 -13.70 18.38
CA ILE A 60 16.24 -12.37 18.37
C ILE A 60 15.93 -11.72 17.03
N ARG A 61 15.41 -10.48 17.08
CA ARG A 61 15.03 -9.70 15.90
C ARG A 61 15.79 -8.39 15.93
N MET A 62 16.58 -8.13 14.91
CA MET A 62 17.40 -6.93 14.76
C MET A 62 17.01 -6.22 13.47
N ILE A 63 17.00 -4.89 13.48
CA ILE A 63 16.68 -4.13 12.27
C ILE A 63 17.80 -4.27 11.23
N ALA A 64 17.43 -4.26 9.96
CA ALA A 64 18.38 -4.09 8.86
C ALA A 64 18.79 -2.61 8.77
N ARG A 65 20.08 -2.29 8.90
CA ARG A 65 20.60 -0.92 8.73
C ARG A 65 22.05 -0.90 8.28
N TRP A 66 22.49 0.16 7.60
CA TRP A 66 23.90 0.38 7.29
C TRP A 66 24.72 0.71 8.54
N ARG A 67 26.00 0.30 8.57
CA ARG A 67 26.94 0.71 9.63
C ARG A 67 27.39 2.16 9.40
N LEU A 68 26.74 3.09 10.10
CA LEU A 68 27.17 4.49 10.17
C LEU A 68 27.80 4.79 11.54
N GLU A 69 29.08 5.11 11.51
CA GLU A 69 29.88 5.48 12.68
C GLU A 69 30.67 6.75 12.34
N PRO A 70 30.83 7.71 13.28
CA PRO A 70 31.66 8.88 13.07
C PRO A 70 33.12 8.46 12.85
N LYS A 71 33.88 9.28 12.13
CA LYS A 71 35.34 9.14 12.09
C LYS A 71 35.91 9.25 13.52
N PRO A 72 36.95 8.50 13.89
CA PRO A 72 37.51 8.53 15.26
C PRO A 72 37.82 9.95 15.76
N GLU A 73 38.33 10.82 14.89
CA GLU A 73 38.65 12.22 15.18
C GLU A 73 37.43 13.13 15.40
N ASP A 74 36.24 12.72 14.94
CA ASP A 74 34.99 13.47 15.04
C ASP A 74 34.04 12.90 16.11
N LEU A 75 34.46 11.85 16.84
CA LEU A 75 33.61 11.18 17.84
C LEU A 75 33.11 12.13 18.94
N GLU A 76 33.97 13.01 19.46
CA GLU A 76 33.56 13.95 20.51
C GLU A 76 32.61 15.04 19.98
N LYS A 77 32.77 15.45 18.72
CA LYS A 77 31.82 16.35 18.04
C LYS A 77 30.46 15.68 17.85
N TYR A 78 30.46 14.40 17.47
CA TYR A 78 29.21 13.63 17.37
C TYR A 78 28.49 13.56 18.72
N LYS A 79 29.24 13.28 19.81
CA LYS A 79 28.70 13.22 21.17
C LYS A 79 28.19 14.57 21.68
N SER A 80 28.78 15.69 21.25
CA SER A 80 28.28 17.04 21.57
C SER A 80 27.05 17.44 20.75
N GLY A 81 26.64 16.62 19.78
CA GLY A 81 25.49 16.86 18.91
C GLY A 81 25.80 17.63 17.63
N GLU A 82 27.08 17.87 17.32
CA GLU A 82 27.50 18.47 16.05
C GLU A 82 27.37 17.46 14.89
N LEU A 83 27.05 17.96 13.69
CA LEU A 83 26.96 17.14 12.48
C LEU A 83 28.36 16.75 12.00
N VAL A 84 28.59 15.46 11.85
CA VAL A 84 29.86 14.88 11.38
C VAL A 84 29.65 14.07 10.11
N GLU A 85 30.73 13.69 9.43
CA GLU A 85 30.64 12.73 8.34
C GLU A 85 30.84 11.31 8.87
N PRO A 86 30.12 10.31 8.35
CA PRO A 86 30.40 8.93 8.72
C PRO A 86 31.77 8.50 8.17
N ALA A 87 32.41 7.56 8.86
CA ALA A 87 33.64 6.92 8.41
C ALA A 87 33.46 6.18 7.08
N LYS A 88 32.26 5.63 6.84
CA LYS A 88 31.86 5.02 5.57
C LYS A 88 30.49 5.56 5.15
N PRO A 89 30.41 6.46 4.16
CA PRO A 89 29.12 6.89 3.62
C PRO A 89 28.45 5.77 2.80
N ILE A 90 27.14 5.89 2.64
CA ILE A 90 26.32 5.02 1.78
C ILE A 90 26.38 5.60 0.36
N ILE A 91 26.94 4.85 -0.58
CA ILE A 91 27.12 5.32 -1.97
C ILE A 91 26.30 4.42 -2.89
N PHE A 92 25.43 5.03 -3.69
CA PHE A 92 24.74 4.35 -4.79
C PHE A 92 25.31 4.78 -6.14
N TYR A 93 25.74 3.82 -6.95
CA TYR A 93 26.14 4.08 -8.32
C TYR A 93 24.96 3.96 -9.28
N ILE A 94 24.89 4.84 -10.29
CA ILE A 94 23.92 4.71 -11.37
C ILE A 94 24.53 3.84 -12.47
N ASP A 95 23.81 2.79 -12.86
CA ASP A 95 24.17 1.92 -13.97
C ASP A 95 24.45 2.74 -15.25
N PRO A 96 25.63 2.58 -15.91
CA PRO A 96 25.99 3.28 -17.14
C PRO A 96 24.98 3.14 -18.28
N THR A 97 24.19 2.06 -18.28
CA THR A 97 23.17 1.77 -19.30
C THR A 97 21.86 2.53 -19.08
N THR A 98 21.73 3.23 -17.95
CA THR A 98 20.58 4.10 -17.67
C THR A 98 20.51 5.22 -18.70
N PRO A 99 19.33 5.49 -19.31
CA PRO A 99 19.15 6.64 -20.20
C PRO A 99 19.57 7.94 -19.52
N LYS A 100 20.45 8.70 -20.17
CA LYS A 100 21.12 9.87 -19.57
C LYS A 100 20.16 10.98 -19.11
N GLU A 101 18.98 11.06 -19.70
CA GLU A 101 17.94 12.01 -19.27
C GLU A 101 17.39 11.73 -17.86
N TRP A 102 17.43 10.47 -17.39
CA TRP A 102 16.90 10.06 -16.08
C TRP A 102 17.95 10.04 -14.97
N VAL A 103 19.24 9.96 -15.33
CA VAL A 103 20.36 9.91 -14.37
C VAL A 103 20.30 11.04 -13.33
N PRO A 104 20.07 12.32 -13.69
CA PRO A 104 20.00 13.39 -12.69
C PRO A 104 18.88 13.20 -11.66
N TYR A 105 17.74 12.64 -12.06
CA TYR A 105 16.59 12.44 -11.19
C TYR A 105 16.76 11.23 -10.25
N LEU A 106 17.41 10.17 -10.72
CA LEU A 106 17.80 9.04 -9.86
C LEU A 106 18.82 9.47 -8.80
N ILE A 107 19.82 10.28 -9.20
CA ILE A 107 20.80 10.84 -8.26
C ILE A 107 20.10 11.71 -7.21
N GLN A 108 19.17 12.57 -7.63
CA GLN A 108 18.38 13.37 -6.71
C GLN A 108 17.56 12.51 -5.74
N GLY A 109 16.93 11.43 -6.20
CA GLY A 109 16.14 10.54 -5.35
C GLY A 109 16.96 9.92 -4.20
N VAL A 110 18.22 9.58 -4.45
CA VAL A 110 19.17 9.14 -3.39
C VAL A 110 19.55 10.31 -2.49
N ASN A 111 19.90 11.45 -3.07
CA ASN A 111 20.39 12.61 -2.32
C ASN A 111 19.30 13.28 -1.47
N ASP A 112 18.02 13.05 -1.76
CA ASP A 112 16.89 13.52 -0.96
C ASP A 112 16.97 13.06 0.50
N TRP A 113 17.63 11.92 0.76
CA TRP A 113 17.84 11.38 2.10
C TRP A 113 18.95 12.06 2.90
N GLN A 114 19.82 12.87 2.29
CA GLN A 114 20.89 13.59 2.99
C GLN A 114 20.40 14.41 4.21
N PRO A 115 19.43 15.33 4.07
CA PRO A 115 18.92 16.10 5.21
C PRO A 115 18.25 15.22 6.27
N VAL A 116 17.76 14.05 5.90
CA VAL A 116 17.12 13.11 6.83
C VAL A 116 18.17 12.51 7.78
N PHE A 117 19.35 12.15 7.26
CA PHE A 117 20.46 11.62 8.07
C PHE A 117 21.09 12.65 9.02
N GLU A 118 20.90 13.95 8.78
CA GLU A 118 21.34 14.98 9.72
C GLU A 118 20.64 14.82 11.08
N LYS A 119 19.41 14.29 11.12
CA LYS A 119 18.73 13.94 12.39
C LYS A 119 19.38 12.77 13.13
N ALA A 120 20.15 11.93 12.45
CA ALA A 120 20.99 10.91 13.09
C ALA A 120 22.39 11.45 13.47
N GLY A 121 22.70 12.71 13.17
CA GLY A 121 23.99 13.36 13.45
C GLY A 121 24.99 13.30 12.29
N PHE A 122 24.56 12.86 11.10
CA PHE A 122 25.46 12.64 9.96
C PHE A 122 25.11 13.55 8.77
N LYS A 123 26.06 14.37 8.33
CA LYS A 123 26.02 15.05 7.02
C LYS A 123 26.75 14.19 5.98
N ASN A 124 26.39 14.35 4.71
CA ASN A 124 26.97 13.57 3.59
C ASN A 124 26.89 12.05 3.82
N ALA A 125 25.88 11.59 4.56
CA ALA A 125 25.77 10.20 4.98
C ALA A 125 25.43 9.25 3.82
N ILE A 126 24.70 9.77 2.84
CA ILE A 126 24.22 9.06 1.66
C ILE A 126 24.33 9.95 0.43
N TYR A 127 24.76 9.40 -0.70
CA TYR A 127 24.69 10.08 -1.98
C TYR A 127 24.78 9.10 -3.15
N ALA A 128 24.39 9.56 -4.34
CA ALA A 128 24.59 8.83 -5.58
C ALA A 128 25.62 9.47 -6.50
N LEU A 129 26.28 8.63 -7.29
CA LEU A 129 27.25 8.98 -8.31
C LEU A 129 26.94 8.22 -9.60
N GLU A 130 27.36 8.75 -10.75
CA GLU A 130 27.49 7.90 -11.93
C GLU A 130 28.57 6.83 -11.67
N ALA A 131 28.36 5.62 -12.18
CA ALA A 131 29.38 4.60 -12.14
C ALA A 131 30.66 5.08 -12.87
N PRO A 132 31.86 4.80 -12.32
CA PRO A 132 33.12 5.16 -12.97
C PRO A 132 33.20 4.58 -14.38
N SER A 133 33.78 5.35 -15.30
CA SER A 133 34.11 4.83 -16.62
C SER A 133 35.24 3.81 -16.53
N PRO A 134 35.38 2.90 -17.51
CA PRO A 134 36.53 1.98 -17.56
C PRO A 134 37.89 2.69 -17.58
N GLU A 135 37.94 3.95 -18.03
CA GLU A 135 39.15 4.79 -17.99
C GLU A 135 39.42 5.38 -16.59
N GLU A 136 38.38 5.67 -15.81
CA GLU A 136 38.48 6.21 -14.44
C GLU A 136 38.84 5.12 -13.44
N ASP A 137 38.17 3.95 -13.53
CA ASP A 137 38.47 2.78 -12.73
C ASP A 137 38.21 1.48 -13.53
N PRO A 138 39.24 0.88 -14.15
CA PRO A 138 39.09 -0.34 -14.93
C PRO A 138 38.76 -1.57 -14.06
N SER A 139 38.88 -1.46 -12.74
CA SER A 139 38.57 -2.54 -11.79
C SER A 139 37.13 -2.46 -11.27
N TRP A 140 36.43 -1.35 -11.51
CA TRP A 140 35.06 -1.17 -11.07
C TRP A 140 34.10 -2.10 -11.83
N SER A 141 33.14 -2.68 -11.11
CA SER A 141 32.10 -3.48 -11.71
C SER A 141 30.78 -3.26 -10.98
N LEU A 142 29.69 -3.17 -11.75
CA LEU A 142 28.32 -3.14 -11.24
C LEU A 142 27.99 -4.41 -10.44
N GLU A 143 28.58 -5.53 -10.85
CA GLU A 143 28.35 -6.85 -10.24
C GLU A 143 29.16 -7.09 -8.96
N ASP A 144 30.05 -6.17 -8.60
CA ASP A 144 30.83 -6.26 -7.37
C ASP A 144 29.96 -5.88 -6.17
N ALA A 145 29.80 -6.81 -5.22
CA ALA A 145 29.00 -6.60 -4.01
C ALA A 145 29.52 -5.47 -3.10
N ARG A 146 30.73 -4.95 -3.34
CA ARG A 146 31.23 -3.75 -2.64
C ARG A 146 30.54 -2.46 -3.11
N ASN A 147 29.92 -2.49 -4.29
CA ASN A 147 29.24 -1.37 -4.92
C ASN A 147 27.73 -1.56 -4.82
N SER A 148 27.04 -0.65 -4.14
CA SER A 148 25.58 -0.57 -4.19
C SER A 148 25.17 0.29 -5.38
N ALA A 149 24.07 -0.05 -6.04
CA ALA A 149 23.74 0.57 -7.32
C ALA A 149 22.23 0.60 -7.61
N ILE A 150 21.83 1.53 -8.48
CA ILE A 150 20.55 1.50 -9.18
C ILE A 150 20.80 0.84 -10.54
N VAL A 151 20.36 -0.41 -10.66
CA VAL A 151 20.60 -1.29 -11.81
C VAL A 151 19.46 -1.13 -12.82
N TYR A 152 19.79 -0.67 -14.02
CA TYR A 152 18.80 -0.42 -15.05
C TYR A 152 18.45 -1.71 -15.80
N LYS A 153 17.16 -2.04 -15.87
CA LYS A 153 16.65 -3.26 -16.51
C LYS A 153 15.77 -2.90 -17.72
N PRO A 154 16.24 -3.14 -18.96
CA PRO A 154 15.44 -2.92 -20.17
C PRO A 154 14.38 -4.03 -20.29
N SER A 155 13.31 -3.91 -19.50
CA SER A 155 12.27 -4.92 -19.32
C SER A 155 10.88 -4.30 -19.41
N THR A 156 9.92 -5.08 -19.89
CA THR A 156 8.49 -4.73 -19.96
C THR A 156 7.79 -4.77 -18.60
N ILE A 157 8.44 -5.31 -17.56
CA ILE A 157 7.92 -5.31 -16.19
C ILE A 157 7.82 -3.86 -15.69
N ALA A 158 6.63 -3.45 -15.27
CA ALA A 158 6.35 -2.12 -14.76
C ALA A 158 6.46 -2.11 -13.22
N ASN A 159 7.69 -2.14 -12.69
CA ASN A 159 7.93 -2.13 -11.24
C ASN A 159 9.35 -1.65 -10.90
N ALA A 160 9.59 -1.26 -9.66
CA ALA A 160 10.93 -1.12 -9.09
C ALA A 160 11.03 -1.96 -7.81
N SER A 161 12.25 -2.25 -7.36
CA SER A 161 12.44 -2.86 -6.04
C SER A 161 13.80 -2.53 -5.44
N GLY A 162 13.82 -2.14 -4.16
CA GLY A 162 15.02 -1.89 -3.36
C GLY A 162 15.35 -3.00 -2.35
N PRO A 163 15.83 -4.18 -2.79
CA PRO A 163 16.28 -5.23 -1.88
C PRO A 163 17.59 -4.83 -1.19
N HIS A 164 17.92 -5.54 -0.10
CA HIS A 164 19.21 -5.43 0.56
C HIS A 164 19.65 -6.80 1.08
N VAL A 165 20.96 -6.97 1.27
CA VAL A 165 21.56 -8.14 1.92
C VAL A 165 22.18 -7.72 3.24
N SER A 166 21.87 -8.43 4.31
CA SER A 166 22.33 -8.10 5.67
C SER A 166 23.14 -9.22 6.32
N ASP A 167 24.09 -8.84 7.18
CA ASP A 167 24.75 -9.75 8.11
C ASP A 167 23.73 -10.27 9.14
N PRO A 168 23.44 -11.58 9.19
CA PRO A 168 22.42 -12.13 10.08
C PRO A 168 22.77 -12.01 11.56
N ARG A 169 24.03 -11.71 11.91
CA ARG A 169 24.51 -11.58 13.29
C ARG A 169 24.21 -10.20 13.89
N SER A 170 24.03 -9.18 13.06
CA SER A 170 23.92 -7.78 13.50
C SER A 170 22.82 -6.96 12.82
N GLY A 171 22.33 -7.42 11.66
CA GLY A 171 21.46 -6.63 10.78
C GLY A 171 22.22 -5.59 9.94
N GLU A 172 23.56 -5.60 9.92
CA GLU A 172 24.35 -4.70 9.07
C GLU A 172 24.04 -4.96 7.60
N ILE A 173 23.51 -3.96 6.89
CA ILE A 173 23.37 -4.01 5.43
C ILE A 173 24.75 -3.94 4.80
N ILE A 174 25.04 -4.94 3.96
CA ILE A 174 26.33 -5.13 3.30
C ILE A 174 26.30 -4.52 1.89
N GLU A 175 25.21 -4.74 1.16
CA GLU A 175 25.01 -4.24 -0.20
C GLU A 175 23.52 -4.08 -0.51
N SER A 176 23.24 -3.23 -1.51
CA SER A 176 21.93 -3.13 -2.13
C SER A 176 22.01 -2.80 -3.62
N HIS A 177 21.33 -3.60 -4.44
CA HIS A 177 21.07 -3.33 -5.85
C HIS A 177 19.58 -3.05 -6.08
N ILE A 178 19.24 -1.77 -6.26
CA ILE A 178 17.88 -1.35 -6.64
C ILE A 178 17.62 -1.80 -8.07
N ASN A 179 16.58 -2.59 -8.28
CA ASN A 179 16.17 -3.05 -9.60
C ASN A 179 15.26 -2.00 -10.23
N TRP A 180 15.77 -1.30 -11.23
CA TRP A 180 15.05 -0.23 -11.92
C TRP A 180 14.58 -0.68 -13.30
N TYR A 181 13.31 -1.07 -13.43
CA TYR A 181 12.79 -1.55 -14.70
C TYR A 181 12.34 -0.39 -15.59
N HIS A 182 12.67 -0.45 -16.89
CA HIS A 182 12.33 0.59 -17.86
C HIS A 182 10.83 0.93 -17.87
N ASN A 183 9.96 -0.06 -17.69
CA ASN A 183 8.52 0.19 -17.78
C ASN A 183 7.88 0.80 -16.51
N VAL A 184 8.67 1.16 -15.48
CA VAL A 184 8.20 2.00 -14.36
C VAL A 184 7.61 3.31 -14.87
N MET A 185 8.13 3.86 -15.98
CA MET A 185 7.65 5.11 -16.56
C MET A 185 6.18 5.02 -16.99
N SER A 186 5.75 3.89 -17.58
CA SER A 186 4.33 3.66 -17.92
C SER A 186 3.44 3.59 -16.67
N LEU A 187 3.97 3.04 -15.58
CA LEU A 187 3.25 2.92 -14.31
C LEU A 187 2.99 4.29 -13.69
N VAL A 188 4.05 5.09 -13.51
CA VAL A 188 3.92 6.44 -12.94
C VAL A 188 3.18 7.40 -13.86
N HIS A 189 3.28 7.22 -15.18
CA HIS A 189 2.45 7.93 -16.15
C HIS A 189 0.96 7.72 -15.86
N ASN A 190 0.54 6.45 -15.80
CA ASN A 190 -0.87 6.11 -15.63
C ASN A 190 -1.40 6.53 -14.26
N TRP A 191 -0.61 6.36 -13.20
CA TRP A 191 -0.98 6.82 -11.86
C TRP A 191 -1.15 8.34 -11.82
N TYR A 192 -0.17 9.09 -12.32
CA TYR A 192 -0.22 10.55 -12.29
C TYR A 192 -1.33 11.10 -13.18
N PHE A 193 -1.57 10.51 -14.35
CA PHE A 193 -2.70 10.86 -15.21
C PHE A 193 -4.02 10.70 -14.46
N VAL A 194 -4.26 9.53 -13.85
CA VAL A 194 -5.56 9.21 -13.22
C VAL A 194 -5.78 9.97 -11.91
N GLN A 195 -4.71 10.38 -11.22
CA GLN A 195 -4.83 11.06 -9.93
C GLN A 195 -4.73 12.58 -10.03
N CYS A 196 -4.02 13.12 -11.03
CA CYS A 196 -3.65 14.55 -11.07
C CYS A 196 -3.98 15.27 -12.39
N SER A 197 -4.38 14.60 -13.47
CA SER A 197 -4.71 15.31 -14.74
C SER A 197 -5.85 16.35 -14.65
N PRO A 198 -6.83 16.28 -13.73
CA PRO A 198 -7.77 17.38 -13.54
C PRO A 198 -7.10 18.67 -13.08
N VAL A 199 -6.05 18.58 -12.26
CA VAL A 199 -5.38 19.73 -11.62
C VAL A 199 -4.11 20.15 -12.35
N ASP A 200 -3.41 19.23 -13.02
CA ASP A 200 -2.18 19.49 -13.75
C ASP A 200 -2.38 19.33 -15.27
N PRO A 201 -2.44 20.44 -16.03
CA PRO A 201 -2.61 20.39 -17.48
C PRO A 201 -1.52 19.62 -18.23
N GLN A 202 -0.28 19.53 -17.72
CA GLN A 202 0.78 18.77 -18.43
C GLN A 202 0.61 17.26 -18.29
N ALA A 203 -0.25 16.79 -17.38
CA ALA A 203 -0.60 15.38 -17.25
C ALA A 203 -1.73 14.94 -18.20
N ARG A 204 -2.23 15.82 -19.08
CA ARG A 204 -3.35 15.54 -20.01
C ARG A 204 -2.88 15.06 -21.39
N SER A 205 -1.77 14.34 -21.43
CA SER A 205 -1.10 13.86 -22.64
C SER A 205 -0.59 12.44 -22.42
N MET A 206 -0.60 11.61 -23.47
CA MET A 206 -0.01 10.26 -23.45
C MET A 206 1.52 10.25 -23.35
N THR A 207 2.16 11.40 -23.64
CA THR A 207 3.59 11.61 -23.49
C THR A 207 3.80 12.83 -22.62
N PHE A 208 4.34 12.63 -21.42
CA PHE A 208 4.67 13.72 -20.52
C PHE A 208 5.95 14.43 -20.95
N PRO A 209 6.09 15.73 -20.66
CA PRO A 209 7.38 16.42 -20.74
C PRO A 209 8.44 15.71 -19.89
N SER A 210 9.69 15.69 -20.36
CA SER A 210 10.79 15.00 -19.66
C SER A 210 10.99 15.49 -18.23
N GLU A 211 10.76 16.77 -17.95
CA GLU A 211 10.83 17.30 -16.58
C GLU A 211 9.79 16.64 -15.67
N LEU A 212 8.54 16.58 -16.10
CA LEU A 212 7.47 15.94 -15.34
C LEU A 212 7.78 14.46 -15.10
N MET A 213 8.12 13.71 -16.15
CA MET A 213 8.49 12.29 -16.01
C MET A 213 9.72 12.12 -15.09
N GLY A 214 10.69 13.02 -15.17
CA GLY A 214 11.86 13.03 -14.30
C GLY A 214 11.50 13.17 -12.82
N GLN A 215 10.57 14.06 -12.46
CA GLN A 215 10.10 14.18 -11.07
C GLN A 215 9.39 12.90 -10.58
N LEU A 216 8.61 12.25 -11.45
CA LEU A 216 7.98 10.97 -11.14
C LEU A 216 9.02 9.86 -10.92
N VAL A 217 10.09 9.85 -11.71
CA VAL A 217 11.25 8.96 -11.53
C VAL A 217 11.97 9.23 -10.21
N ARG A 218 12.22 10.50 -9.86
CA ARG A 218 12.83 10.89 -8.58
C ARG A 218 12.02 10.40 -7.39
N PHE A 219 10.70 10.54 -7.41
CA PHE A 219 9.82 10.02 -6.36
C PHE A 219 10.01 8.52 -6.13
N VAL A 220 9.89 7.70 -7.19
CA VAL A 220 10.03 6.25 -7.05
C VAL A 220 11.44 5.90 -6.59
N SER A 221 12.47 6.57 -7.13
CA SER A 221 13.86 6.35 -6.70
C SER A 221 14.06 6.63 -5.22
N SER A 222 13.52 7.73 -4.70
CA SER A 222 13.63 8.08 -3.28
C SER A 222 12.89 7.07 -2.38
N HIS A 223 11.73 6.57 -2.82
CA HIS A 223 10.99 5.51 -2.12
C HIS A 223 11.79 4.19 -2.05
N GLU A 224 12.35 3.74 -3.18
CA GLU A 224 13.15 2.51 -3.21
C GLU A 224 14.40 2.63 -2.34
N VAL A 225 15.04 3.81 -2.30
CA VAL A 225 16.16 4.07 -1.38
C VAL A 225 15.73 3.88 0.07
N GLY A 226 14.53 4.29 0.48
CA GLY A 226 14.07 4.04 1.84
C GLY A 226 14.05 2.55 2.22
N HIS A 227 13.69 1.66 1.29
CA HIS A 227 13.79 0.21 1.51
C HIS A 227 15.23 -0.28 1.66
N THR A 228 16.18 0.30 0.92
CA THR A 228 17.61 -0.02 1.07
C THR A 228 18.22 0.53 2.36
N LEU A 229 17.57 1.51 3.00
CA LEU A 229 17.90 1.98 4.34
C LEU A 229 17.30 1.11 5.45
N GLY A 230 16.55 0.07 5.08
CA GLY A 230 15.91 -0.86 6.00
C GLY A 230 14.46 -0.51 6.35
N LEU A 231 13.86 0.52 5.75
CA LEU A 231 12.50 0.95 6.08
C LEU A 231 11.43 0.11 5.37
N ARG A 232 10.37 -0.22 6.09
CA ARG A 232 9.14 -0.85 5.58
C ARG A 232 8.15 0.21 5.12
N HIS A 233 7.11 -0.24 4.39
CA HIS A 233 5.97 0.62 4.09
C HIS A 233 5.27 1.06 5.38
N ASN A 234 4.97 2.36 5.48
CA ASN A 234 4.12 2.94 6.52
C ASN A 234 2.77 3.34 5.91
N PHE A 235 1.88 2.37 5.66
CA PHE A 235 0.57 2.66 5.05
C PHE A 235 -0.34 3.54 5.91
N GLY A 236 -0.06 3.69 7.21
CA GLY A 236 -0.81 4.60 8.07
C GLY A 236 -0.38 6.07 7.98
N ALA A 237 0.69 6.38 7.25
CA ALA A 237 1.24 7.73 7.19
C ALA A 237 0.31 8.75 6.50
N THR A 238 -0.74 8.29 5.81
CA THR A 238 -1.82 9.04 5.17
C THR A 238 -2.94 9.48 6.11
N SER A 239 -3.08 8.84 7.27
CA SER A 239 -4.30 8.94 8.11
C SER A 239 -4.36 10.14 9.06
N TYR A 240 -3.37 11.04 9.01
CA TYR A 240 -3.18 12.07 10.04
C TYR A 240 -3.49 13.49 9.57
N TYR A 241 -3.76 13.70 8.27
CA TYR A 241 -4.10 15.01 7.72
C TYR A 241 -5.58 15.09 7.37
N THR A 242 -6.20 16.23 7.64
CA THR A 242 -7.60 16.44 7.29
C THR A 242 -7.76 16.66 5.79
N THR A 243 -8.97 16.41 5.26
CA THR A 243 -9.31 16.71 3.86
C THR A 243 -9.00 18.17 3.48
N GLU A 244 -9.22 19.13 4.39
CA GLU A 244 -8.95 20.56 4.16
C GLU A 244 -7.43 20.83 4.09
N GLN A 245 -6.65 20.23 4.98
CA GLN A 245 -5.20 20.36 4.98
C GLN A 245 -4.58 19.83 3.68
N LEU A 246 -5.07 18.69 3.19
CA LEU A 246 -4.62 18.09 1.92
C LEU A 246 -4.91 18.93 0.68
N ARG A 247 -5.78 19.95 0.80
CA ARG A 247 -6.13 20.88 -0.29
C ARG A 247 -5.48 22.25 -0.12
N ASN A 248 -4.80 22.50 0.99
CA ASN A 248 -4.22 23.80 1.30
C ASN A 248 -2.75 23.87 0.85
N PRO A 249 -2.39 24.73 -0.12
CA PRO A 249 -1.02 24.83 -0.63
C PRO A 249 0.02 25.20 0.45
N GLU A 250 -0.34 26.02 1.43
CA GLU A 250 0.58 26.45 2.49
C GLU A 250 0.85 25.31 3.48
N PHE A 251 -0.18 24.54 3.80
CA PHE A 251 -0.03 23.33 4.61
C PHE A 251 0.85 22.31 3.89
N LEU A 252 0.56 22.02 2.62
CA LEU A 252 1.30 21.04 1.81
C LEU A 252 2.76 21.45 1.63
N ARG A 253 3.06 22.74 1.48
CA ARG A 253 4.44 23.24 1.37
C ARG A 253 5.28 22.88 2.59
N THR A 254 4.69 22.90 3.78
CA THR A 254 5.36 22.56 5.03
C THR A 254 5.37 21.05 5.29
N ASN A 255 4.25 20.35 5.06
CA ASN A 255 4.04 19.00 5.58
C ASN A 255 4.04 17.89 4.52
N GLY A 256 3.93 18.24 3.23
CA GLY A 256 3.57 17.28 2.19
C GLY A 256 2.12 16.79 2.36
N HIS A 257 1.74 15.77 1.58
CA HIS A 257 0.42 15.14 1.67
C HIS A 257 0.42 13.82 2.45
N THR A 258 1.59 13.33 2.86
CA THR A 258 1.76 12.23 3.81
C THR A 258 2.80 12.59 4.86
N THR A 259 2.84 11.80 5.94
CA THR A 259 3.88 11.92 6.97
C THR A 259 5.14 11.14 6.64
N SER A 260 5.14 10.32 5.57
CA SER A 260 6.23 9.45 5.16
C SER A 260 6.25 9.27 3.63
N ILE A 261 7.43 9.29 3.00
CA ILE A 261 7.56 8.83 1.60
C ILE A 261 7.41 7.31 1.50
N MET A 262 7.66 6.59 2.60
CA MET A 262 7.44 5.15 2.70
C MET A 262 5.95 4.80 2.84
N ASP A 263 5.07 5.80 2.80
CA ASP A 263 3.68 5.53 2.45
C ASP A 263 3.59 5.03 1.01
N TYR A 264 2.58 4.22 0.74
CA TYR A 264 2.22 3.82 -0.62
C TYR A 264 1.15 4.71 -1.25
N SER A 265 0.87 5.88 -0.65
CA SER A 265 0.17 6.99 -1.29
C SER A 265 0.98 7.51 -2.49
N ARG A 266 0.38 7.48 -3.69
CA ARG A 266 1.08 7.78 -4.95
C ARG A 266 1.13 9.27 -5.26
N PHE A 267 0.00 9.95 -5.32
CA PHE A 267 -0.10 11.39 -5.57
C PHE A 267 -1.33 11.95 -4.86
N ASN A 268 -1.34 13.27 -4.61
CA ASN A 268 -2.43 13.93 -3.92
C ASN A 268 -3.70 14.05 -4.79
N PHE A 269 -4.49 12.98 -4.85
CA PHE A 269 -5.75 12.91 -5.63
C PHE A 269 -6.91 13.72 -5.03
N VAL A 270 -6.73 14.31 -3.85
CA VAL A 270 -7.76 15.05 -3.10
C VAL A 270 -7.91 16.48 -3.63
N VAL A 271 -6.83 17.05 -4.15
CA VAL A 271 -6.80 18.41 -4.71
C VAL A 271 -7.79 18.54 -5.86
N GLN A 272 -8.55 19.64 -5.84
CA GLN A 272 -9.48 20.04 -6.89
C GLN A 272 -8.91 21.21 -7.71
N PRO A 273 -9.36 21.43 -8.97
CA PRO A 273 -8.87 22.52 -9.80
C PRO A 273 -8.96 23.91 -9.13
N GLU A 274 -10.01 24.15 -8.35
CA GLU A 274 -10.23 25.41 -7.61
C GLU A 274 -9.24 25.65 -6.46
N ASP A 275 -8.52 24.62 -5.99
CA ASP A 275 -7.58 24.74 -4.87
C ASP A 275 -6.27 25.43 -5.27
N ASN A 276 -5.97 25.49 -6.59
CA ASN A 276 -4.77 26.12 -7.15
C ASN A 276 -3.46 25.63 -6.52
N VAL A 277 -3.39 24.35 -6.14
CA VAL A 277 -2.18 23.73 -5.58
C VAL A 277 -1.13 23.57 -6.69
N PRO A 278 0.09 24.10 -6.50
CA PRO A 278 1.20 23.90 -7.43
C PRO A 278 1.57 22.42 -7.62
N ARG A 279 2.03 22.07 -8.82
CA ARG A 279 2.42 20.69 -9.20
C ARG A 279 3.38 20.04 -8.19
N ASP A 280 4.41 20.77 -7.76
CA ASP A 280 5.45 20.26 -6.86
C ASP A 280 4.91 19.77 -5.52
N LEU A 281 3.70 20.20 -5.13
CA LEU A 281 3.03 19.79 -3.91
C LEU A 281 2.10 18.57 -4.10
N LEU A 282 1.96 18.06 -5.32
CA LEU A 282 1.16 16.87 -5.64
C LEU A 282 1.96 15.56 -5.47
N PHE A 283 3.29 15.63 -5.44
CA PHE A 283 4.19 14.48 -5.35
C PHE A 283 4.49 14.09 -3.89
N PRO A 284 4.65 12.78 -3.60
CA PRO A 284 5.10 12.34 -2.29
C PRO A 284 6.54 12.78 -2.09
N ARG A 285 6.90 13.00 -0.83
CA ARG A 285 8.23 13.46 -0.43
C ARG A 285 8.54 12.99 0.98
N LEU A 286 9.82 13.03 1.33
CA LEU A 286 10.28 12.78 2.69
C LEU A 286 9.60 13.74 3.67
N SER A 287 9.11 13.20 4.79
CA SER A 287 8.33 13.95 5.76
C SER A 287 8.56 13.43 7.19
N HIS A 288 7.80 13.95 8.15
CA HIS A 288 8.00 13.83 9.60
C HIS A 288 8.45 12.44 10.07
N TYR A 289 7.79 11.38 9.60
CA TYR A 289 8.07 10.01 9.98
C TYR A 289 9.41 9.51 9.42
N ASP A 290 9.82 9.89 8.21
CA ASP A 290 11.09 9.47 7.61
C ASP A 290 12.28 10.00 8.44
N PHE A 291 12.20 11.28 8.83
CA PHE A 291 13.18 11.91 9.72
C PHE A 291 13.24 11.22 11.08
N TRP A 292 12.10 10.83 11.63
CA TRP A 292 12.04 10.10 12.90
C TRP A 292 12.59 8.67 12.78
N ALA A 293 12.20 7.93 11.74
CA ALA A 293 12.61 6.55 11.55
C ALA A 293 14.12 6.45 11.30
N ILE A 294 14.71 7.37 10.52
CA ILE A 294 16.16 7.43 10.32
C ILE A 294 16.88 7.86 11.60
N GLU A 295 16.37 8.86 12.33
CA GLU A 295 16.95 9.24 13.62
C GLU A 295 16.96 8.04 14.60
N TRP A 296 15.84 7.34 14.72
CA TRP A 296 15.74 6.16 15.56
C TRP A 296 16.61 5.01 15.05
N GLY A 297 16.69 4.79 13.74
CA GLY A 297 17.46 3.68 13.17
C GLY A 297 18.97 3.88 13.20
N TYR A 298 19.45 5.12 13.04
CA TYR A 298 20.86 5.41 12.74
C TYR A 298 21.59 6.25 13.79
N ARG A 299 20.91 6.93 14.71
CA ARG A 299 21.59 7.65 15.79
C ARG A 299 22.32 6.66 16.72
N ARG A 300 23.59 6.93 17.00
CA ARG A 300 24.44 6.14 17.90
C ARG A 300 24.39 6.69 19.32
N PHE A 301 24.33 5.79 20.31
CA PHE A 301 24.30 6.15 21.73
C PHE A 301 25.51 5.56 22.47
N TYR A 302 26.59 6.32 22.54
CA TYR A 302 27.87 5.87 23.13
C TYR A 302 27.86 5.82 24.68
N GLN A 303 26.79 6.25 25.32
CA GLN A 303 26.61 6.12 26.77
C GLN A 303 26.19 4.72 27.22
N PHE A 304 25.72 3.87 26.29
CA PHE A 304 25.35 2.48 26.57
C PHE A 304 26.47 1.54 26.13
N ALA A 305 26.74 0.51 26.93
CA ALA A 305 27.83 -0.42 26.64
C ALA A 305 27.48 -1.42 25.53
N ASP A 306 26.20 -1.72 25.35
CA ASP A 306 25.69 -2.72 24.41
C ASP A 306 24.22 -2.42 24.00
N ALA A 307 23.68 -3.24 23.09
CA ALA A 307 22.33 -3.09 22.56
C ALA A 307 21.21 -3.38 23.58
N ASP A 308 21.46 -4.23 24.58
CA ASP A 308 20.48 -4.56 25.62
C ASP A 308 20.25 -3.35 26.54
N GLN A 309 21.33 -2.63 26.86
CA GLN A 309 21.26 -1.40 27.66
C GLN A 309 20.54 -0.26 26.94
N GLU A 310 20.46 -0.27 25.60
CA GLU A 310 19.68 0.73 24.85
C GLU A 310 18.16 0.54 25.01
N ILE A 311 17.67 -0.70 25.26
CA ILE A 311 16.24 -1.04 25.19
C ILE A 311 15.35 -0.12 26.03
N PRO A 312 15.62 0.12 27.34
CA PRO A 312 14.73 0.95 28.16
C PRO A 312 14.67 2.39 27.65
N TYR A 313 15.80 2.93 27.20
CA TYR A 313 15.87 4.28 26.64
C TYR A 313 15.10 4.37 25.31
N LEU A 314 15.32 3.42 24.39
CA LEU A 314 14.62 3.40 23.10
C LEU A 314 13.11 3.23 23.27
N ASN A 315 12.67 2.39 24.21
CA ASN A 315 11.25 2.23 24.51
C ASN A 315 10.61 3.57 24.92
N GLN A 316 11.19 4.25 25.91
CA GLN A 316 10.69 5.54 26.36
C GLN A 316 10.77 6.62 25.28
N TRP A 317 11.81 6.58 24.45
CA TRP A 317 11.98 7.52 23.35
C TRP A 317 10.87 7.36 22.31
N VAL A 318 10.52 6.13 21.94
CA VAL A 318 9.40 5.83 21.03
C VAL A 318 8.07 6.26 21.65
N ILE A 319 7.84 5.96 22.94
CA ILE A 319 6.62 6.38 23.66
C ILE A 319 6.46 7.91 23.60
N GLU A 320 7.52 8.66 23.89
CA GLU A 320 7.47 10.12 23.88
C GLU A 320 7.25 10.69 22.49
N LYS A 321 8.00 10.20 21.49
CA LYS A 321 7.93 10.72 20.12
C LYS A 321 6.60 10.42 19.44
N THR A 322 6.03 9.24 19.68
CA THR A 322 4.76 8.82 19.06
C THR A 322 3.51 9.44 19.72
N LYS A 323 3.67 10.27 20.75
CA LYS A 323 2.62 11.22 21.17
C LYS A 323 2.27 12.18 20.03
N ASN A 324 3.24 12.53 19.19
CA ASN A 324 2.96 13.19 17.91
C ASN A 324 2.44 12.14 16.91
N PRO A 325 1.18 12.27 16.42
CA PRO A 325 0.62 11.31 15.47
C PRO A 325 1.42 11.19 14.17
N TYR A 326 2.13 12.25 13.75
CA TYR A 326 2.92 12.23 12.51
C TYR A 326 4.17 11.33 12.57
N LEU A 327 4.52 10.84 13.76
CA LEU A 327 5.68 9.96 14.00
C LEU A 327 5.27 8.51 14.23
N LYS A 328 4.00 8.16 14.02
CA LYS A 328 3.49 6.81 14.21
C LYS A 328 3.71 5.93 12.99
N PHE A 329 4.02 4.66 13.25
CA PHE A 329 4.09 3.61 12.25
C PHE A 329 2.80 2.78 12.24
N ASN A 330 2.30 2.47 11.04
CA ASN A 330 1.34 1.40 10.84
C ASN A 330 1.61 0.69 9.51
N GLY A 331 2.12 -0.53 9.59
CA GLY A 331 2.44 -1.38 8.44
C GLY A 331 1.21 -2.02 7.75
N GLY A 332 -0.02 -1.70 8.19
CA GLY A 332 -1.26 -2.10 7.52
C GLY A 332 -1.33 -3.59 7.17
N SER A 333 -1.61 -3.88 5.90
CA SER A 333 -1.75 -5.26 5.40
C SER A 333 -0.46 -6.08 5.46
N GLU A 334 0.73 -5.47 5.42
CA GLU A 334 1.98 -6.23 5.60
C GLU A 334 2.13 -6.76 7.02
N SER A 335 1.45 -6.14 7.99
CA SER A 335 1.37 -6.63 9.37
C SER A 335 0.17 -7.57 9.58
N GLY A 336 -0.57 -7.92 8.52
CA GLY A 336 -1.76 -8.77 8.58
C GLY A 336 -2.99 -8.09 9.23
N LEU A 337 -2.97 -6.76 9.35
CA LEU A 337 -3.97 -5.99 10.09
C LEU A 337 -5.08 -5.48 9.17
N ASN A 338 -6.33 -5.49 9.66
CA ASN A 338 -7.48 -4.86 9.00
C ASN A 338 -7.77 -3.48 9.61
N ASP A 339 -6.74 -2.63 9.67
CA ASP A 339 -6.87 -1.23 10.10
C ASP A 339 -7.28 -0.36 8.89
N PRO A 340 -8.47 0.27 8.90
CA PRO A 340 -8.91 1.08 7.77
C PRO A 340 -8.14 2.40 7.61
N ARG A 341 -7.28 2.76 8.58
CA ARG A 341 -6.38 3.92 8.51
C ARG A 341 -5.06 3.61 7.80
N ALA A 342 -4.76 2.33 7.53
CA ALA A 342 -3.46 1.90 7.01
C ALA A 342 -3.64 1.06 5.75
N GLN A 343 -3.92 1.72 4.64
CA GLN A 343 -4.21 1.07 3.36
C GLN A 343 -3.24 1.58 2.28
N SER A 344 -2.90 0.71 1.33
CA SER A 344 -2.15 1.16 0.15
C SER A 344 -2.95 2.19 -0.65
N GLU A 345 -2.32 3.30 -0.99
CA GLU A 345 -2.84 4.36 -1.87
C GLU A 345 -4.10 5.10 -1.37
N ASP A 346 -4.41 5.05 -0.06
CA ASP A 346 -5.45 5.92 0.53
C ASP A 346 -4.88 7.29 0.89
N LEU A 347 -5.73 8.25 1.28
CA LEU A 347 -5.33 9.58 1.76
C LEU A 347 -6.33 10.13 2.78
N GLY A 348 -5.82 10.82 3.80
CA GLY A 348 -6.58 11.61 4.76
C GLY A 348 -7.11 10.83 5.96
N ASP A 349 -7.54 11.59 6.97
CA ASP A 349 -8.17 11.08 8.20
C ASP A 349 -9.62 10.62 8.01
N ASN A 350 -10.24 10.96 6.88
CA ASN A 350 -11.57 10.51 6.47
C ASN A 350 -11.63 10.12 4.99
N GLN A 351 -11.46 8.82 4.72
CA GLN A 351 -11.45 8.24 3.37
C GLN A 351 -12.79 8.42 2.65
N MET A 352 -13.91 8.55 3.36
CA MET A 352 -15.20 8.84 2.72
C MET A 352 -15.20 10.23 2.08
N GLU A 353 -14.53 11.22 2.68
CA GLU A 353 -14.42 12.58 2.14
C GLU A 353 -13.38 12.67 1.04
N THR A 354 -12.19 12.11 1.26
CA THR A 354 -11.11 12.18 0.26
C THR A 354 -11.45 11.37 -0.98
N CYS A 355 -12.06 10.19 -0.85
CA CYS A 355 -12.55 9.43 -2.00
C CYS A 355 -13.70 10.13 -2.73
N GLU A 356 -14.54 10.93 -2.08
CA GLU A 356 -15.57 11.75 -2.76
C GLU A 356 -14.92 12.76 -3.71
N LEU A 357 -13.82 13.38 -3.27
CA LEU A 357 -13.03 14.31 -4.09
C LEU A 357 -12.25 13.59 -5.20
N GLY A 358 -11.69 12.42 -4.90
CA GLY A 358 -11.07 11.55 -5.91
C GLY A 358 -12.07 11.14 -7.00
N ILE A 359 -13.28 10.73 -6.64
CA ILE A 359 -14.35 10.42 -7.60
C ILE A 359 -14.76 11.64 -8.42
N ARG A 360 -14.77 12.84 -7.83
CA ARG A 360 -15.01 14.09 -8.58
C ARG A 360 -13.95 14.31 -9.66
N ASN A 361 -12.69 14.09 -9.31
CA ASN A 361 -11.58 14.11 -10.26
C ASN A 361 -11.74 13.05 -11.37
N LEU A 362 -12.07 11.80 -11.03
CA LEU A 362 -12.32 10.76 -12.04
C LEU A 362 -13.45 11.11 -13.01
N LYS A 363 -14.51 11.80 -12.56
CA LYS A 363 -15.59 12.29 -13.44
C LYS A 363 -15.08 13.30 -14.47
N VAL A 364 -14.21 14.22 -14.07
CA VAL A 364 -13.57 15.18 -14.98
C VAL A 364 -12.72 14.44 -16.01
N ILE A 365 -11.93 13.46 -15.57
CA ILE A 365 -11.09 12.66 -16.47
C ILE A 365 -11.96 11.91 -17.48
N MET A 366 -12.99 11.19 -17.03
CA MET A 366 -13.90 10.43 -17.90
C MET A 366 -14.56 11.30 -18.99
N GLN A 367 -14.94 12.55 -18.67
CA GLN A 367 -15.52 13.47 -19.65
C GLN A 367 -14.54 13.88 -20.74
N ASN A 368 -13.25 13.98 -20.41
CA ASN A 368 -12.22 14.47 -21.33
C ASN A 368 -11.33 13.35 -21.90
N LEU A 369 -11.53 12.11 -21.46
CA LEU A 369 -10.65 10.98 -21.73
C LEU A 369 -10.42 10.75 -23.23
N PRO A 370 -11.43 10.78 -24.13
CA PRO A 370 -11.18 10.61 -25.56
C PRO A 370 -10.24 11.65 -26.15
N GLU A 371 -10.32 12.91 -25.68
CA GLU A 371 -9.46 13.99 -26.18
C GLU A 371 -8.06 13.93 -25.57
N TRP A 372 -7.95 13.71 -24.25
CA TRP A 372 -6.64 13.67 -23.56
C TRP A 372 -5.81 12.42 -23.90
N THR A 373 -6.43 11.39 -24.48
CA THR A 373 -5.75 10.16 -24.92
C THR A 373 -5.51 10.10 -26.43
N LYS A 374 -5.83 11.18 -27.14
CA LYS A 374 -5.71 11.26 -28.59
C LYS A 374 -4.25 11.43 -29.00
N VAL A 375 -3.77 10.48 -29.82
CA VAL A 375 -2.45 10.56 -30.44
C VAL A 375 -2.64 10.54 -31.96
N PRO A 376 -2.13 11.55 -32.70
CA PRO A 376 -2.25 11.58 -34.15
C PRO A 376 -1.69 10.32 -34.81
N ASN A 377 -2.43 9.78 -35.79
CA ASN A 377 -2.07 8.58 -36.56
C ASN A 377 -2.10 7.26 -35.77
N GLU A 378 -2.57 7.25 -34.52
CA GLU A 378 -2.83 6.03 -33.75
C GLU A 378 -4.33 5.73 -33.64
N ASN A 379 -4.66 4.49 -33.28
CA ASN A 379 -6.03 4.09 -32.94
C ASN A 379 -6.35 4.48 -31.48
N TYR A 380 -7.48 4.00 -30.94
CA TYR A 380 -7.90 4.25 -29.55
C TYR A 380 -7.07 3.51 -28.48
N LYS A 381 -5.79 3.21 -28.74
CA LYS A 381 -4.88 2.54 -27.79
C LYS A 381 -4.68 3.34 -26.51
N GLY A 382 -4.54 4.67 -26.58
CA GLY A 382 -4.43 5.52 -25.40
C GLY A 382 -5.68 5.39 -24.51
N LEU A 383 -6.86 5.48 -25.13
CA LEU A 383 -8.14 5.31 -24.45
C LEU A 383 -8.29 3.92 -23.83
N SER A 384 -7.94 2.86 -24.58
CA SER A 384 -8.00 1.48 -24.09
C SER A 384 -6.98 1.18 -22.99
N THR A 385 -5.91 1.97 -22.90
CA THR A 385 -4.90 1.89 -21.84
C THR A 385 -5.36 2.58 -20.57
N LEU A 386 -5.90 3.81 -20.67
CA LEU A 386 -6.21 4.63 -19.48
C LEU A 386 -7.61 4.39 -18.91
N TYR A 387 -8.60 3.98 -19.71
CA TYR A 387 -9.93 3.67 -19.17
C TYR A 387 -9.91 2.60 -18.07
N PRO A 388 -9.22 1.44 -18.22
CA PRO A 388 -9.06 0.46 -17.15
C PRO A 388 -8.35 1.01 -15.90
N GLN A 389 -7.46 2.00 -16.05
CA GLN A 389 -6.78 2.62 -14.90
C GLN A 389 -7.75 3.46 -14.07
N ILE A 390 -8.70 4.14 -14.71
CA ILE A 390 -9.77 4.90 -14.04
C ILE A 390 -10.73 3.97 -13.31
N THR A 391 -11.17 2.88 -13.95
CA THR A 391 -12.07 1.91 -13.29
C THR A 391 -11.38 1.21 -12.13
N SER A 392 -10.08 0.89 -12.27
CA SER A 392 -9.25 0.37 -11.18
C SER A 392 -9.12 1.36 -10.01
N GLN A 393 -8.83 2.64 -10.30
CA GLN A 393 -8.76 3.68 -9.27
C GLN A 393 -10.10 3.89 -8.57
N PHE A 394 -11.21 3.89 -9.31
CA PHE A 394 -12.55 3.95 -8.74
C PHE A 394 -12.81 2.75 -7.82
N ASN A 395 -12.51 1.53 -8.25
CA ASN A 395 -12.66 0.32 -7.43
C ASN A 395 -11.80 0.38 -6.17
N ARG A 396 -10.60 0.99 -6.27
CA ARG A 396 -9.72 1.20 -5.12
C ARG A 396 -10.37 2.11 -4.07
N TYR A 397 -10.97 3.22 -4.49
CA TYR A 397 -11.73 4.11 -3.58
C TYR A 397 -12.91 3.41 -2.90
N ILE A 398 -13.65 2.59 -3.66
CA ILE A 398 -14.71 1.75 -3.08
C ILE A 398 -14.14 0.77 -2.04
N GLY A 399 -12.99 0.14 -2.35
CA GLY A 399 -12.27 -0.74 -1.42
C GLY A 399 -11.81 -0.05 -0.15
N HIS A 400 -11.25 1.16 -0.26
CA HIS A 400 -10.81 1.97 0.88
C HIS A 400 -11.95 2.23 1.87
N VAL A 401 -13.10 2.67 1.36
CA VAL A 401 -14.29 2.93 2.18
C VAL A 401 -14.87 1.64 2.75
N SER A 402 -14.85 0.54 1.98
CA SER A 402 -15.39 -0.75 2.44
C SER A 402 -14.67 -1.29 3.67
N LYS A 403 -13.36 -1.04 3.84
CA LYS A 403 -12.62 -1.50 5.03
C LYS A 403 -13.05 -0.85 6.35
N TRP A 404 -13.75 0.28 6.29
CA TRP A 404 -14.30 0.93 7.48
C TRP A 404 -15.47 0.14 8.08
N VAL A 405 -16.18 -0.66 7.29
CA VAL A 405 -17.24 -1.55 7.78
C VAL A 405 -16.62 -2.76 8.49
N ALA A 406 -16.97 -2.93 9.77
CA ALA A 406 -16.32 -3.85 10.70
C ALA A 406 -14.78 -3.70 10.77
N GLY A 407 -14.29 -2.47 10.57
CA GLY A 407 -12.86 -2.14 10.71
C GLY A 407 -12.43 -2.14 12.18
N VAL A 408 -11.13 -2.40 12.40
CA VAL A 408 -10.52 -2.39 13.75
C VAL A 408 -9.21 -1.62 13.69
N TYR A 409 -9.13 -0.52 14.42
CA TYR A 409 -7.89 0.22 14.62
C TYR A 409 -6.91 -0.64 15.42
N THR A 410 -5.66 -0.67 14.97
CA THR A 410 -4.57 -1.38 15.66
C THR A 410 -3.41 -0.43 15.88
N ASP A 411 -3.07 -0.19 17.14
CA ASP A 411 -1.91 0.60 17.53
C ASP A 411 -0.94 -0.30 18.33
N ALA A 412 0.26 -0.50 17.81
CA ALA A 412 1.35 -1.21 18.50
C ALA A 412 1.73 -0.48 19.79
N LYS A 413 1.86 -1.22 20.90
CA LYS A 413 2.09 -0.68 22.25
C LYS A 413 2.96 -1.61 23.08
N THR A 414 3.76 -1.02 23.96
CA THR A 414 4.39 -1.76 25.05
C THR A 414 3.56 -1.68 26.33
N VAL A 415 3.89 -2.50 27.32
CA VAL A 415 3.16 -2.60 28.60
C VAL A 415 3.16 -1.30 29.41
N GLU A 416 4.07 -0.36 29.11
CA GLU A 416 4.12 0.96 29.73
C GLU A 416 3.14 1.97 29.10
N GLN A 417 2.43 1.59 28.02
CA GLN A 417 1.45 2.45 27.36
C GLN A 417 0.02 1.99 27.68
N ASP A 418 -0.79 2.94 28.16
CA ASP A 418 -2.19 2.65 28.52
C ASP A 418 -3.10 2.42 27.30
N GLY A 419 -4.24 1.76 27.59
CA GLY A 419 -5.36 1.60 26.68
C GLY A 419 -5.24 0.40 25.72
N PRO A 420 -6.32 0.08 25.00
CA PRO A 420 -6.38 -1.09 24.15
C PRO A 420 -5.44 -0.98 22.93
N ILE A 421 -4.97 -2.14 22.44
CA ILE A 421 -4.26 -2.28 21.15
C ILE A 421 -5.29 -2.30 20.00
N TYR A 422 -6.42 -2.96 20.21
CA TYR A 422 -7.48 -3.13 19.22
C TYR A 422 -8.72 -2.33 19.59
N VAL A 423 -9.17 -1.45 18.69
CA VAL A 423 -10.37 -0.62 18.89
C VAL A 423 -11.27 -0.72 17.67
N ASN A 424 -12.51 -1.17 17.85
CA ASN A 424 -13.47 -1.24 16.75
C ASN A 424 -13.83 0.16 16.23
N VAL A 425 -14.01 0.28 14.92
CA VAL A 425 -14.51 1.52 14.30
C VAL A 425 -15.89 1.86 14.85
N SER A 426 -16.12 3.14 15.18
CA SER A 426 -17.40 3.59 15.73
C SER A 426 -18.58 3.33 14.78
N LYS A 427 -19.76 3.03 15.34
CA LYS A 427 -20.99 2.80 14.58
C LYS A 427 -21.29 3.89 13.56
N ASN A 428 -21.14 5.16 13.95
CA ASN A 428 -21.41 6.31 13.08
C ASN A 428 -20.50 6.31 11.84
N LYS A 429 -19.21 6.01 12.03
CA LYS A 429 -18.24 5.96 10.93
C LYS A 429 -18.51 4.79 9.99
N GLN A 430 -18.96 3.64 10.50
CA GLN A 430 -19.42 2.52 9.66
C GLN A 430 -20.68 2.87 8.85
N LYS A 431 -21.65 3.58 9.45
CA LYS A 431 -22.84 4.08 8.75
C LYS A 431 -22.50 5.12 7.67
N GLU A 432 -21.53 5.99 7.92
CA GLU A 432 -21.01 6.95 6.93
C GLU A 432 -20.41 6.21 5.72
N ALA A 433 -19.60 5.17 5.95
CA ALA A 433 -19.06 4.31 4.90
C ALA A 433 -20.15 3.63 4.08
N MET A 434 -21.18 3.07 4.74
CA MET A 434 -22.33 2.48 4.06
C MET A 434 -23.08 3.48 3.17
N ALA A 435 -23.29 4.71 3.66
CA ALA A 435 -23.94 5.76 2.89
C ALA A 435 -23.11 6.18 1.65
N PHE A 436 -21.78 6.20 1.76
CA PHE A 436 -20.90 6.44 0.62
C PHE A 436 -21.03 5.34 -0.45
N LEU A 437 -20.99 4.07 -0.04
CA LEU A 437 -21.10 2.91 -0.94
C LEU A 437 -22.47 2.87 -1.64
N GLU A 438 -23.54 3.21 -0.92
CA GLU A 438 -24.89 3.35 -1.47
C GLU A 438 -24.92 4.34 -2.64
N ARG A 439 -24.27 5.51 -2.49
CA ARG A 439 -24.25 6.57 -3.52
C ARG A 439 -23.39 6.23 -4.73
N HIS A 440 -22.26 5.56 -4.54
CA HIS A 440 -21.24 5.46 -5.60
C HIS A 440 -21.20 4.13 -6.33
N ILE A 441 -21.49 3.00 -5.67
CA ILE A 441 -21.37 1.67 -6.29
C ILE A 441 -22.67 0.87 -6.31
N PHE A 442 -23.51 0.99 -5.27
CA PHE A 442 -24.81 0.31 -5.26
C PHE A 442 -25.88 1.06 -6.05
N THR A 443 -25.69 2.38 -6.23
CA THR A 443 -26.30 3.15 -7.31
C THR A 443 -25.35 3.13 -8.50
N ALA A 444 -25.80 2.62 -9.65
CA ALA A 444 -24.92 2.42 -10.80
C ALA A 444 -24.27 3.75 -11.26
N PRO A 445 -22.94 3.88 -11.23
CA PRO A 445 -22.24 5.11 -11.63
C PRO A 445 -22.20 5.23 -13.17
N LEU A 446 -23.30 5.65 -13.79
CA LEU A 446 -23.41 5.76 -15.26
C LEU A 446 -22.36 6.68 -15.89
N TRP A 447 -21.81 7.64 -15.14
CA TRP A 447 -20.71 8.50 -15.59
C TRP A 447 -19.40 7.72 -15.90
N LEU A 448 -19.21 6.54 -15.30
CA LEU A 448 -18.08 5.64 -15.57
C LEU A 448 -18.31 4.77 -16.82
N LEU A 449 -19.54 4.81 -17.34
CA LEU A 449 -19.99 4.10 -18.52
C LEU A 449 -20.57 5.13 -19.53
N PRO A 450 -19.80 6.05 -20.10
CA PRO A 450 -20.28 6.92 -21.18
C PRO A 450 -20.45 6.14 -22.49
N ASP A 451 -21.35 6.61 -23.36
CA ASP A 451 -21.75 5.90 -24.60
C ASP A 451 -20.58 5.70 -25.59
N TYR A 452 -19.65 6.67 -25.64
CA TYR A 452 -18.47 6.58 -26.48
C TYR A 452 -17.63 5.32 -26.20
N LEU A 453 -17.69 4.73 -25.00
CA LEU A 453 -16.92 3.51 -24.72
C LEU A 453 -17.38 2.33 -25.57
N SER A 454 -18.68 2.22 -25.83
CA SER A 454 -19.22 1.15 -26.68
C SER A 454 -19.02 1.46 -28.16
N GLU A 455 -18.86 2.73 -28.52
CA GLU A 455 -18.56 3.17 -29.89
C GLU A 455 -17.07 2.99 -30.24
N LEU A 456 -16.17 3.20 -29.26
CA LEU A 456 -14.73 3.30 -29.49
C LEU A 456 -13.96 2.07 -29.00
N LEU A 457 -14.50 1.28 -28.06
CA LEU A 457 -13.84 0.12 -27.47
C LEU A 457 -14.74 -1.13 -27.49
N PRO A 458 -14.18 -2.34 -27.63
CA PRO A 458 -14.92 -3.59 -27.49
C PRO A 458 -15.21 -3.89 -26.00
N SER A 459 -16.08 -3.09 -25.38
CA SER A 459 -16.35 -3.14 -23.94
C SER A 459 -17.80 -3.51 -23.63
N SER A 460 -17.99 -4.42 -22.66
CA SER A 460 -19.32 -4.73 -22.12
C SER A 460 -19.57 -3.90 -20.87
N ARG A 461 -20.47 -2.91 -20.99
CA ARG A 461 -20.90 -2.05 -19.87
C ARG A 461 -21.42 -2.87 -18.70
N LEU A 462 -22.14 -3.96 -19.00
CA LEU A 462 -22.67 -4.87 -17.99
C LEU A 462 -21.53 -5.60 -17.26
N ALA A 463 -20.56 -6.14 -18.00
CA ALA A 463 -19.43 -6.86 -17.38
C ALA A 463 -18.57 -5.94 -16.50
N ILE A 464 -18.35 -4.69 -16.94
CA ILE A 464 -17.63 -3.69 -16.13
C ILE A 464 -18.37 -3.43 -14.82
N MET A 465 -19.68 -3.17 -14.89
CA MET A 465 -20.48 -2.93 -13.69
C MET A 465 -20.53 -4.16 -12.77
N GLU A 466 -20.70 -5.35 -13.35
CA GLU A 466 -20.71 -6.62 -12.62
C GLU A 466 -19.40 -6.81 -11.85
N ASN A 467 -18.24 -6.59 -12.48
CA ASN A 467 -16.95 -6.71 -11.82
C ASN A 467 -16.79 -5.75 -10.63
N LEU A 468 -17.17 -4.47 -10.81
CA LEU A 468 -17.09 -3.46 -9.76
C LEU A 468 -18.03 -3.79 -8.58
N GLN A 469 -19.29 -4.15 -8.87
CA GLN A 469 -20.27 -4.51 -7.84
C GLN A 469 -19.90 -5.83 -7.14
N SER A 470 -19.40 -6.81 -7.88
CA SER A 470 -18.91 -8.09 -7.34
C SER A 470 -17.74 -7.88 -6.39
N SER A 471 -16.77 -7.04 -6.76
CA SER A 471 -15.66 -6.67 -5.88
C SER A 471 -16.15 -6.00 -4.59
N ALA A 472 -17.08 -5.05 -4.70
CA ALA A 472 -17.62 -4.33 -3.55
C ALA A 472 -18.41 -5.25 -2.60
N ILE A 473 -19.32 -6.06 -3.15
CA ILE A 473 -20.14 -7.01 -2.38
C ILE A 473 -19.26 -8.04 -1.68
N LYS A 474 -18.30 -8.66 -2.38
CA LYS A 474 -17.41 -9.67 -1.76
C LYS A 474 -16.52 -9.07 -0.68
N GLY A 475 -16.12 -7.80 -0.82
CA GLY A 475 -15.35 -7.08 0.19
C GLY A 475 -16.14 -6.84 1.49
N LEU A 476 -17.45 -6.65 1.39
CA LEU A 476 -18.34 -6.33 2.52
C LEU A 476 -19.07 -7.54 3.10
N VAL A 477 -19.47 -8.48 2.25
CA VAL A 477 -20.28 -9.65 2.60
C VAL A 477 -19.37 -10.87 2.51
N ASN A 478 -18.69 -11.14 3.62
CA ASN A 478 -17.86 -12.33 3.80
C ASN A 478 -17.78 -12.70 5.28
N GLU A 479 -17.31 -13.93 5.54
CA GLU A 479 -17.14 -14.49 6.88
C GLU A 479 -16.36 -13.57 7.82
N ASN A 480 -15.23 -13.03 7.38
CA ASN A 480 -14.36 -12.22 8.23
C ASN A 480 -15.04 -10.93 8.70
N VAL A 481 -15.83 -10.28 7.84
CA VAL A 481 -16.57 -9.07 8.20
C VAL A 481 -17.65 -9.39 9.25
N LEU A 482 -18.47 -10.41 9.02
CA LEU A 482 -19.56 -10.76 9.93
C LEU A 482 -19.05 -11.27 11.28
N VAL A 483 -17.98 -12.07 11.29
CA VAL A 483 -17.33 -12.52 12.54
C VAL A 483 -16.76 -11.33 13.32
N ARG A 484 -16.17 -10.34 12.64
CA ARG A 484 -15.72 -9.11 13.33
C ARG A 484 -16.88 -8.31 13.92
N MET A 485 -18.02 -8.23 13.25
CA MET A 485 -19.21 -7.58 13.80
C MET A 485 -19.73 -8.29 15.05
N LEU A 486 -19.81 -9.64 15.04
CA LEU A 486 -20.20 -10.42 16.22
C LEU A 486 -19.24 -10.23 17.39
N ARG A 487 -17.92 -10.24 17.13
CA ARG A 487 -16.90 -9.95 18.16
C ARG A 487 -17.04 -8.54 18.73
N ALA A 488 -17.33 -7.55 17.88
CA ALA A 488 -17.56 -6.19 18.32
C ALA A 488 -18.83 -6.06 19.18
N GLU A 489 -19.88 -6.83 18.87
CA GLU A 489 -21.11 -6.88 19.69
C GLU A 489 -20.86 -7.54 21.05
N GLU A 490 -20.11 -8.64 21.09
CA GLU A 490 -19.70 -9.28 22.35
C GLU A 490 -18.90 -8.31 23.23
N GLN A 491 -17.95 -7.58 22.65
CA GLN A 491 -17.04 -6.71 23.40
C GLN A 491 -17.67 -5.39 23.83
N LEU A 492 -18.46 -4.74 22.96
CA LEU A 492 -18.97 -3.38 23.16
C LEU A 492 -20.47 -3.34 23.49
N GLY A 493 -21.16 -4.47 23.40
CA GLY A 493 -22.59 -4.59 23.62
C GLY A 493 -23.44 -4.06 22.44
N PRO A 494 -24.77 -3.91 22.65
CA PRO A 494 -25.74 -3.69 21.57
C PRO A 494 -25.65 -2.30 20.89
N GLY A 495 -24.82 -1.39 21.41
CA GLY A 495 -24.60 -0.05 20.84
C GLY A 495 -23.69 -0.03 19.62
N THR A 496 -23.02 -1.16 19.30
CA THR A 496 -22.16 -1.28 18.11
C THR A 496 -22.96 -1.36 16.80
N TYR A 497 -22.28 -1.35 15.65
CA TYR A 497 -22.90 -1.63 14.37
C TYR A 497 -23.00 -3.15 14.15
N LYS A 498 -24.22 -3.67 14.24
CA LYS A 498 -24.49 -5.11 14.32
C LYS A 498 -24.77 -5.75 12.96
N PRO A 499 -24.61 -7.08 12.82
CA PRO A 499 -24.94 -7.78 11.58
C PRO A 499 -26.35 -7.49 11.05
N GLU A 500 -27.36 -7.41 11.91
CA GLU A 500 -28.74 -7.16 11.47
C GLU A 500 -28.90 -5.73 10.91
N GLU A 501 -28.26 -4.74 11.54
CA GLU A 501 -28.27 -3.37 11.04
C GLU A 501 -27.49 -3.24 9.73
N PHE A 502 -26.41 -4.02 9.58
CA PHE A 502 -25.66 -4.13 8.34
C PHE A 502 -26.52 -4.71 7.22
N PHE A 503 -27.20 -5.84 7.44
CA PHE A 503 -28.09 -6.43 6.44
C PHE A 503 -29.28 -5.53 6.11
N MET A 504 -29.82 -4.78 7.08
CA MET A 504 -30.84 -3.77 6.81
C MET A 504 -30.35 -2.68 5.85
N ASP A 505 -29.14 -2.15 6.06
CA ASP A 505 -28.55 -1.13 5.19
C ASP A 505 -28.17 -1.69 3.81
N MET A 506 -27.64 -2.90 3.76
CA MET A 506 -27.35 -3.62 2.50
C MET A 506 -28.63 -3.82 1.69
N ASN A 507 -29.71 -4.30 2.33
CA ASN A 507 -30.99 -4.47 1.68
C ASN A 507 -31.56 -3.18 1.13
N ARG A 508 -31.49 -2.09 1.92
CA ARG A 508 -31.91 -0.77 1.45
C ARG A 508 -31.13 -0.36 0.21
N SER A 509 -29.81 -0.55 0.23
CA SER A 509 -28.93 -0.15 -0.86
C SER A 509 -29.12 -0.99 -2.13
N VAL A 510 -29.31 -2.31 -1.99
CA VAL A 510 -29.39 -3.29 -3.09
C VAL A 510 -30.80 -3.39 -3.68
N PHE A 511 -31.84 -3.40 -2.85
CA PHE A 511 -33.23 -3.59 -3.29
C PHE A 511 -34.05 -2.31 -3.29
N GLY A 512 -33.64 -1.27 -2.56
CA GLY A 512 -34.42 -0.04 -2.39
C GLY A 512 -35.80 -0.35 -1.81
N ASN A 513 -36.84 -0.04 -2.58
CA ASN A 513 -38.24 -0.28 -2.23
C ASN A 513 -38.81 -1.60 -2.79
N TYR A 514 -37.97 -2.50 -3.31
CA TYR A 514 -38.41 -3.71 -4.03
C TYR A 514 -39.34 -3.39 -5.22
N GLY A 515 -39.11 -2.24 -5.86
CA GLY A 515 -39.85 -1.75 -7.02
C GLY A 515 -39.21 -2.14 -8.35
N GLN A 516 -39.49 -1.34 -9.39
CA GLN A 516 -38.93 -1.50 -10.73
C GLN A 516 -37.39 -1.52 -10.71
N THR A 517 -36.78 -2.43 -11.49
CA THR A 517 -35.32 -2.58 -11.57
C THR A 517 -34.79 -2.34 -12.98
N ASP A 518 -33.60 -1.76 -13.09
CA ASP A 518 -32.81 -1.74 -14.32
C ASP A 518 -31.84 -2.94 -14.39
N ILE A 519 -31.10 -3.04 -15.49
CA ILE A 519 -30.17 -4.15 -15.72
C ILE A 519 -29.02 -4.21 -14.70
N TYR A 520 -28.47 -3.07 -14.28
CA TYR A 520 -27.36 -3.01 -13.34
C TYR A 520 -27.85 -3.32 -11.92
N ARG A 521 -29.05 -2.86 -11.57
CA ARG A 521 -29.70 -3.19 -10.29
C ARG A 521 -29.96 -4.69 -10.16
N ARG A 522 -30.45 -5.34 -11.21
CA ARG A 522 -30.65 -6.80 -11.20
C ARG A 522 -29.33 -7.57 -11.10
N SER A 523 -28.27 -7.08 -11.75
CA SER A 523 -26.93 -7.66 -11.61
C SER A 523 -26.45 -7.57 -10.15
N LEU A 524 -26.54 -6.40 -9.52
CA LEU A 524 -26.22 -6.21 -8.10
C LEU A 524 -27.02 -7.15 -7.18
N GLN A 525 -28.32 -7.29 -7.41
CA GLN A 525 -29.20 -8.16 -6.63
C GLN A 525 -28.80 -9.64 -6.77
N ASN A 526 -28.50 -10.11 -7.99
CA ASN A 526 -27.95 -11.45 -8.23
C ASN A 526 -26.63 -11.65 -7.49
N ILE A 527 -25.70 -10.70 -7.59
CA ILE A 527 -24.38 -10.78 -6.93
C ILE A 527 -24.56 -10.90 -5.41
N TYR A 528 -25.41 -10.07 -4.81
CA TYR A 528 -25.65 -10.07 -3.37
C TYR A 528 -26.30 -11.37 -2.88
N VAL A 529 -27.40 -11.80 -3.50
CA VAL A 529 -28.07 -13.06 -3.13
C VAL A 529 -27.12 -14.23 -3.32
N ASN A 530 -26.47 -14.38 -4.48
CA ASN A 530 -25.54 -15.49 -4.73
C ASN A 530 -24.36 -15.50 -3.76
N THR A 531 -23.90 -14.33 -3.29
CA THR A 531 -22.83 -14.26 -2.28
C THR A 531 -23.33 -14.78 -0.94
N LEU A 532 -24.53 -14.41 -0.50
CA LEU A 532 -25.14 -14.93 0.74
C LEU A 532 -25.41 -16.45 0.65
N CYS A 533 -25.93 -16.94 -0.49
CA CYS A 533 -26.17 -18.37 -0.69
C CYS A 533 -24.90 -19.19 -0.52
N LYS A 534 -23.79 -18.75 -1.14
CA LYS A 534 -22.49 -19.41 -1.03
C LYS A 534 -21.93 -19.46 0.40
N MET A 535 -22.36 -18.56 1.28
CA MET A 535 -21.89 -18.55 2.67
C MET A 535 -22.57 -19.61 3.55
N ILE A 536 -23.74 -20.11 3.14
CA ILE A 536 -24.47 -21.16 3.88
C ILE A 536 -24.25 -22.56 3.32
N GLU A 537 -23.78 -22.68 2.07
CA GLU A 537 -23.37 -23.94 1.47
C GLU A 537 -22.34 -24.66 2.36
N PRO A 538 -22.44 -25.99 2.55
CA PRO A 538 -21.41 -26.75 3.28
C PRO A 538 -20.06 -26.63 2.56
N GLU A 539 -18.97 -26.35 3.29
CA GLU A 539 -17.63 -26.40 2.68
C GLU A 539 -17.35 -27.79 2.11
N GLU A 540 -17.03 -27.89 0.81
CA GLU A 540 -16.37 -29.09 0.28
C GLU A 540 -15.00 -29.22 0.98
N GLN A 541 -14.79 -30.33 1.68
CA GLN A 541 -13.49 -30.65 2.29
C GLN A 541 -12.41 -30.60 1.20
N PRO A 542 -11.42 -29.71 1.28
CA PRO A 542 -10.37 -29.67 0.28
C PRO A 542 -9.60 -30.99 0.32
N SER A 543 -9.54 -31.69 -0.83
CA SER A 543 -8.73 -32.87 -1.02
C SER A 543 -7.25 -32.49 -1.02
N GLY A 544 -6.68 -32.44 0.20
CA GLY A 544 -5.26 -32.20 0.43
C GLY A 544 -4.91 -30.71 0.50
N SER A 545 -4.62 -30.22 1.70
CA SER A 545 -3.79 -29.01 1.84
C SER A 545 -2.81 -29.16 3.00
N ALA A 546 -1.61 -28.63 2.79
CA ALA A 546 -0.47 -28.71 3.67
C ALA A 546 -0.71 -27.97 5.01
N ALA A 547 -0.04 -28.45 6.05
CA ALA A 547 -0.14 -28.03 7.45
C ALA A 547 -0.12 -26.50 7.77
N PRO A 548 0.51 -25.59 7.00
CA PRO A 548 0.54 -24.17 7.37
C PRO A 548 -0.83 -23.47 7.31
N VAL A 549 -1.68 -23.83 6.35
CA VAL A 549 -3.02 -23.21 6.16
C VAL A 549 -3.98 -23.61 7.29
N ALA A 550 -3.86 -24.84 7.77
CA ALA A 550 -4.68 -25.37 8.87
C ALA A 550 -4.39 -24.70 10.22
N MET A 551 -3.16 -24.22 10.44
CA MET A 551 -2.77 -23.56 11.70
C MET A 551 -3.29 -22.13 11.79
N MET A 552 -3.32 -21.38 10.67
CA MET A 552 -3.90 -20.04 10.61
C MET A 552 -5.43 -20.07 10.81
N ARG A 553 -6.10 -21.10 10.28
CA ARG A 553 -7.55 -21.34 10.43
C ARG A 553 -7.97 -21.67 11.87
N ARG A 554 -7.04 -22.06 12.76
CA ARG A 554 -7.32 -22.34 14.19
C ARG A 554 -7.49 -21.09 15.07
N MET A 555 -7.18 -19.89 14.56
CA MET A 555 -7.35 -18.63 15.31
C MET A 555 -8.58 -17.81 14.87
N SER A 556 -9.22 -18.18 13.76
CA SER A 556 -10.51 -17.63 13.31
C SER A 556 -11.66 -18.47 13.88
N ALA A 557 -12.69 -17.81 14.42
CA ALA A 557 -13.91 -18.51 14.80
C ALA A 557 -14.57 -19.06 13.54
N SER A 558 -14.76 -20.38 13.46
CA SER A 558 -15.43 -21.00 12.32
C SER A 558 -16.89 -20.54 12.24
N ILE A 559 -17.34 -20.13 11.06
CA ILE A 559 -18.75 -19.82 10.81
C ILE A 559 -19.70 -21.00 11.01
N GLU A 560 -19.20 -22.24 11.00
CA GLU A 560 -20.02 -23.43 11.26
C GLU A 560 -20.48 -23.50 12.72
N ASN A 561 -19.73 -22.87 13.63
CA ASN A 561 -19.95 -22.95 15.08
C ASN A 561 -20.35 -21.60 15.69
N ASN A 562 -20.81 -20.65 14.87
CA ASN A 562 -21.30 -19.35 15.34
C ASN A 562 -22.56 -18.92 14.58
N ASP A 563 -23.13 -17.77 14.97
CA ASP A 563 -24.42 -17.30 14.47
C ASP A 563 -24.39 -16.76 13.03
N VAL A 564 -23.22 -16.69 12.37
CA VAL A 564 -23.11 -16.11 11.03
C VAL A 564 -24.00 -16.83 10.03
N LYS A 565 -23.96 -18.17 9.95
CA LYS A 565 -24.80 -18.92 9.01
C LYS A 565 -26.28 -18.76 9.32
N ALA A 566 -26.67 -18.75 10.60
CA ALA A 566 -28.04 -18.54 11.03
C ALA A 566 -28.55 -17.15 10.64
N LEU A 567 -27.74 -16.11 10.83
CA LEU A 567 -28.05 -14.74 10.44
C LEU A 567 -28.18 -14.59 8.92
N VAL A 568 -27.27 -15.21 8.15
CA VAL A 568 -27.34 -15.21 6.68
C VAL A 568 -28.59 -15.93 6.19
N ALA A 569 -28.94 -17.09 6.78
CA ALA A 569 -30.16 -17.81 6.43
C ALA A 569 -31.43 -17.00 6.73
N ALA A 570 -31.50 -16.37 7.91
CA ALA A 570 -32.61 -15.49 8.28
C ALA A 570 -32.73 -14.28 7.34
N GLU A 571 -31.60 -13.75 6.90
CA GLU A 571 -31.54 -12.66 5.94
C GLU A 571 -32.03 -13.07 4.54
N LEU A 572 -31.60 -14.23 4.04
CA LEU A 572 -32.09 -14.80 2.78
C LEU A 572 -33.62 -15.00 2.81
N GLU A 573 -34.16 -15.56 3.90
CA GLU A 573 -35.60 -15.67 4.09
C GLU A 573 -36.32 -14.31 4.08
N SER A 574 -35.74 -13.31 4.76
CA SER A 574 -36.26 -11.94 4.80
C SER A 574 -36.31 -11.31 3.41
N ILE A 575 -35.27 -11.50 2.60
CA ILE A 575 -35.20 -11.07 1.20
C ILE A 575 -36.31 -11.76 0.39
N ALA A 576 -36.43 -13.09 0.45
CA ALA A 576 -37.44 -13.84 -0.30
C ALA A 576 -38.88 -13.38 0.05
N LYS A 577 -39.18 -13.16 1.33
CA LYS A 577 -40.49 -12.65 1.78
C LYS A 577 -40.80 -11.26 1.22
N LYS A 578 -39.80 -10.38 1.10
CA LYS A 578 -39.97 -9.02 0.54
C LYS A 578 -40.08 -9.05 -1.00
N LEU A 579 -39.29 -9.88 -1.68
CA LEU A 579 -39.35 -10.06 -3.13
C LEU A 579 -40.74 -10.53 -3.59
N LYS A 580 -41.42 -11.41 -2.84
CA LYS A 580 -42.80 -11.86 -3.12
C LYS A 580 -43.82 -10.71 -3.16
N ARG A 581 -43.52 -9.59 -2.50
CA ARG A 581 -44.36 -8.38 -2.46
C ARG A 581 -43.88 -7.31 -3.45
N GLY A 582 -42.77 -7.55 -4.13
CA GLY A 582 -42.16 -6.62 -5.07
C GLY A 582 -43.06 -6.32 -6.25
N ARG A 583 -42.92 -5.12 -6.82
CA ARG A 583 -43.70 -4.64 -7.96
C ARG A 583 -42.77 -4.16 -9.07
N GLY A 584 -43.21 -4.25 -10.32
CA GLY A 584 -42.45 -3.81 -11.48
C GLY A 584 -43.00 -4.39 -12.77
N ASP A 585 -42.31 -4.13 -13.87
CA ASP A 585 -42.55 -4.72 -15.19
C ASP A 585 -42.33 -6.25 -15.21
N ASP A 586 -42.64 -6.89 -16.35
CA ASP A 586 -42.49 -8.34 -16.51
C ASP A 586 -41.07 -8.83 -16.24
N ARG A 587 -40.06 -8.05 -16.66
CA ARG A 587 -38.65 -8.41 -16.44
C ARG A 587 -38.27 -8.35 -14.97
N THR A 588 -38.72 -7.33 -14.23
CA THR A 588 -38.50 -7.20 -12.79
C THR A 588 -39.19 -8.35 -12.05
N ARG A 589 -40.44 -8.67 -12.39
CA ARG A 589 -41.15 -9.81 -11.79
C ARG A 589 -40.46 -11.15 -12.06
N ALA A 590 -40.03 -11.38 -13.31
CA ALA A 590 -39.29 -12.59 -13.67
C ALA A 590 -37.97 -12.71 -12.89
N HIS A 591 -37.25 -11.61 -12.72
CA HIS A 591 -36.03 -11.57 -11.94
C HIS A 591 -36.26 -11.84 -10.45
N TYR A 592 -37.27 -11.22 -9.83
CA TYR A 592 -37.60 -11.48 -8.43
C TYR A 592 -38.02 -12.93 -8.20
N ASN A 593 -38.81 -13.51 -9.11
CA ASN A 593 -39.17 -14.92 -9.05
C ASN A 593 -37.95 -15.84 -9.17
N TYR A 594 -36.98 -15.49 -10.02
CA TYR A 594 -35.71 -16.20 -10.13
C TYR A 594 -34.93 -16.16 -8.80
N LEU A 595 -34.75 -14.98 -8.21
CA LEU A 595 -34.06 -14.86 -6.92
C LEU A 595 -34.77 -15.62 -5.79
N ILE A 596 -36.10 -15.56 -5.72
CA ILE A 596 -36.88 -16.34 -4.75
C ILE A 596 -36.59 -17.83 -4.91
N LYS A 597 -36.63 -18.32 -6.16
CA LYS A 597 -36.34 -19.72 -6.47
C LYS A 597 -34.91 -20.09 -6.04
N THR A 598 -33.92 -19.26 -6.35
CA THR A 598 -32.53 -19.46 -5.92
C THR A 598 -32.38 -19.54 -4.40
N ILE A 599 -33.15 -18.74 -3.66
CA ILE A 599 -33.14 -18.75 -2.19
C ILE A 599 -33.84 -20.00 -1.63
N GLU A 600 -34.95 -20.41 -2.24
CA GLU A 600 -35.77 -21.56 -1.78
C GLU A 600 -35.18 -22.93 -2.17
N GLU A 601 -34.22 -22.98 -3.10
CA GLU A 601 -33.55 -24.22 -3.55
C GLU A 601 -32.26 -24.56 -2.75
N LEU A 602 -31.85 -23.70 -1.81
CA LEU A 602 -30.77 -23.96 -0.84
C LEU A 602 -31.29 -24.76 0.36
#